data_AF-A0A1H5D2C9-F1
#
_entry.id   AF-A0A1H5D2C9-F1
#
_cell.length_a   1.000
_cell.length_b   1.000
_cell.length_c   1.000
_cell.angle_alpha   90.00
_cell.angle_beta   90.00
_cell.angle_gamma   90.00
#
_symmetry.space_group_name_H-M   'P 1'
#
loop_
_entity.id
_entity.type
_entity.pdbx_description
1 polymer ?
#
loop_
_entity_poly.entity_id
_entity_poly.type
_entity_poly.pdbx_seq_one_letter_code
_entity_poly.pdbx_strand_id
1 'polypeptide(L)'
;MSLPRLIASDLDGTLLRGDGSLSPRTLRALRTAEEAGAEIVIVTARPPRFVDRLAEATGLAGTAVCSNGALIYDIASRSVVSSRVLPLTVARQVATALAAAVPGIGFALETGNQVLYEPAYRLRLSEDEGAELPVASLAELWLTEAPVTKLLAWSERLDADTLLAAARQGAGDTVQLTHSGGRGLLEISAPGVTKAGALAVLCADRGIEAADVIAFGDMPNDLTVLAWAGTGYAMANAHPAVLAAVPVHARTNEEDGVAQVIEGLFATRRRTEAAAAPEVPA
;
A
#
# COMPACT_ATOMS: atom_id res chain seq x y z
N MET A 1 14.82 -22.20 9.95
CA MET A 1 14.53 -20.75 10.03
C MET A 1 13.54 -20.54 11.16
N SER A 2 13.69 -19.50 11.97
CA SER A 2 12.61 -19.03 12.84
C SER A 2 11.41 -18.61 11.99
N LEU A 3 10.21 -18.74 12.54
CA LEU A 3 9.02 -18.22 11.88
C LEU A 3 9.05 -16.68 11.88
N PRO A 4 8.51 -16.03 10.85
CA PRO A 4 8.38 -14.59 10.86
C PRO A 4 7.45 -14.15 11.99
N ARG A 5 7.79 -13.02 12.61
CA ARG A 5 6.91 -12.35 13.58
C ARG A 5 5.92 -11.43 12.91
N LEU A 6 6.18 -11.03 11.66
CA LEU A 6 5.29 -10.18 10.88
C LEU A 6 5.29 -10.59 9.41
N ILE A 7 4.11 -10.56 8.82
CA ILE A 7 3.85 -10.77 7.40
C ILE A 7 3.30 -9.46 6.83
N ALA A 8 4.12 -8.78 6.03
CA ALA A 8 3.74 -7.60 5.28
C ALA A 8 3.27 -8.01 3.87
N SER A 9 2.18 -7.46 3.38
CA SER A 9 1.74 -7.76 2.01
C SER A 9 1.07 -6.59 1.34
N ASP A 10 1.40 -6.37 0.08
CA ASP A 10 0.57 -5.54 -0.80
C ASP A 10 -0.79 -6.21 -1.08
N LEU A 11 -1.74 -5.43 -1.61
CA LEU A 11 -3.09 -5.86 -1.98
C LEU A 11 -3.19 -6.22 -3.46
N ASP A 12 -3.18 -5.23 -4.34
CA ASP A 12 -3.57 -5.35 -5.74
C ASP A 12 -2.49 -6.08 -6.54
N GLY A 13 -2.79 -7.25 -7.11
CA GLY A 13 -1.78 -8.06 -7.80
C GLY A 13 -0.95 -8.94 -6.87
N THR A 14 -1.18 -8.87 -5.56
CA THR A 14 -0.50 -9.67 -4.54
C THR A 14 -1.46 -10.52 -3.71
N LEU A 15 -2.25 -9.93 -2.79
CA LEU A 15 -3.29 -10.66 -2.03
C LEU A 15 -4.58 -10.80 -2.82
N LEU A 16 -4.94 -9.75 -3.56
CA LEU A 16 -6.17 -9.67 -4.32
C LEU A 16 -5.96 -10.28 -5.72
N ARG A 17 -6.98 -11.00 -6.16
CA ARG A 17 -7.09 -11.48 -7.54
C ARG A 17 -7.38 -10.32 -8.49
N GLY A 18 -7.31 -10.57 -9.80
CA GLY A 18 -7.56 -9.57 -10.83
C GLY A 18 -8.98 -8.98 -10.81
N ASP A 19 -9.93 -9.66 -10.17
CA ASP A 19 -11.29 -9.17 -9.93
C ASP A 19 -11.43 -8.35 -8.62
N GLY A 20 -10.33 -8.15 -7.88
CA GLY A 20 -10.30 -7.45 -6.61
C GLY A 20 -10.72 -8.30 -5.40
N SER A 21 -11.02 -9.60 -5.59
CA SER A 21 -11.42 -10.48 -4.49
C SER A 21 -10.23 -11.02 -3.71
N LEU A 22 -10.42 -11.23 -2.39
CA LEU A 22 -9.51 -11.99 -1.55
C LEU A 22 -9.99 -13.44 -1.46
N SER A 23 -9.13 -14.40 -1.81
CA SER A 23 -9.54 -15.80 -1.81
C SER A 23 -9.76 -16.33 -0.38
N PRO A 24 -10.74 -17.24 -0.17
CA PRO A 24 -10.92 -17.89 1.12
C PRO A 24 -9.70 -18.68 1.60
N ARG A 25 -8.85 -19.16 0.68
CA ARG A 25 -7.61 -19.86 1.03
C ARG A 25 -6.59 -18.90 1.62
N THR A 26 -6.35 -17.78 0.95
CA THR A 26 -5.43 -16.74 1.42
C THR A 26 -5.86 -16.20 2.78
N LEU A 27 -7.15 -15.91 2.97
CA LEU A 27 -7.67 -15.48 4.27
C LEU A 27 -7.43 -16.51 5.38
N ARG A 28 -7.64 -17.80 5.12
CA ARG A 28 -7.35 -18.86 6.11
C ARG A 28 -5.86 -18.97 6.42
N ALA A 29 -4.99 -18.80 5.42
CA ALA A 29 -3.55 -18.83 5.61
C ALA A 29 -3.09 -17.66 6.50
N LEU A 30 -3.58 -16.45 6.25
CA LEU A 30 -3.31 -15.27 7.10
C LEU A 30 -3.74 -15.53 8.55
N ARG A 31 -4.97 -16.00 8.78
CA ARG A 31 -5.46 -16.35 10.12
C ARG A 31 -4.64 -17.43 10.80
N THR A 32 -4.17 -18.43 10.05
CA THR A 32 -3.30 -19.48 10.59
C THR A 32 -1.97 -18.90 11.08
N ALA A 33 -1.42 -17.92 10.38
CA ALA A 33 -0.20 -17.24 10.82
C ALA A 33 -0.46 -16.36 12.07
N GLU A 34 -1.61 -15.67 12.13
CA GLU A 34 -2.06 -14.92 13.31
C GLU A 34 -2.20 -15.79 14.54
N GLU A 35 -2.89 -16.93 14.42
CA GLU A 35 -3.04 -17.93 15.49
C GLU A 35 -1.69 -18.47 15.99
N ALA A 36 -0.67 -18.47 15.12
CA ALA A 36 0.69 -18.87 15.44
C ALA A 36 1.56 -17.72 15.99
N GLY A 37 0.99 -16.54 16.18
CA GLY A 37 1.60 -15.36 16.79
C GLY A 37 2.30 -14.41 15.81
N ALA A 38 2.13 -14.59 14.50
CA ALA A 38 2.62 -13.63 13.52
C ALA A 38 1.62 -12.50 13.31
N GLU A 39 2.10 -11.28 13.18
CA GLU A 39 1.26 -10.15 12.85
C GLU A 39 1.05 -10.00 11.34
N ILE A 40 -0.16 -9.66 10.91
CA ILE A 40 -0.45 -9.35 9.51
C ILE A 40 -0.52 -7.83 9.34
N VAL A 41 0.29 -7.31 8.41
CA VAL A 41 0.26 -5.90 8.02
C VAL A 41 0.02 -5.77 6.52
N ILE A 42 -1.05 -5.09 6.16
CA ILE A 42 -1.33 -4.72 4.78
C ILE A 42 -0.50 -3.50 4.43
N VAL A 43 0.16 -3.48 3.26
CA VAL A 43 1.04 -2.37 2.86
C VAL A 43 0.69 -1.91 1.45
N THR A 44 -0.17 -0.89 1.34
CA THR A 44 -0.87 -0.57 0.08
C THR A 44 -0.81 0.92 -0.28
N ALA A 45 -0.94 1.21 -1.58
CA ALA A 45 -1.18 2.56 -2.09
C ALA A 45 -2.62 3.02 -1.83
N ARG A 46 -3.52 2.07 -1.58
CA ARG A 46 -4.96 2.30 -1.35
C ARG A 46 -5.22 3.09 -0.07
N PRO A 47 -6.30 3.88 -0.04
CA PRO A 47 -6.71 4.65 1.14
C PRO A 47 -7.50 3.78 2.15
N PRO A 48 -7.63 4.21 3.42
CA PRO A 48 -8.39 3.48 4.44
C PRO A 48 -9.81 3.05 4.01
N ARG A 49 -10.56 3.93 3.31
CA ARG A 49 -11.90 3.58 2.81
C ARG A 49 -11.95 2.34 1.92
N PHE A 50 -10.87 2.04 1.20
CA PHE A 50 -10.78 0.82 0.40
C PHE A 50 -10.58 -0.39 1.31
N VAL A 51 -9.67 -0.28 2.28
CA VAL A 51 -9.36 -1.32 3.27
C VAL A 51 -10.59 -1.64 4.10
N ASP A 52 -11.40 -0.66 4.49
CA ASP A 52 -12.67 -0.87 5.21
C ASP A 52 -13.64 -1.75 4.42
N ARG A 53 -13.89 -1.43 3.14
CA ARG A 53 -14.78 -2.22 2.29
C ARG A 53 -14.26 -3.65 2.09
N LEU A 54 -12.95 -3.80 1.92
CA LEU A 54 -12.32 -5.11 1.82
C LEU A 54 -12.47 -5.90 3.13
N ALA A 55 -12.24 -5.27 4.28
CA ALA A 55 -12.41 -5.87 5.59
C ALA A 55 -13.86 -6.27 5.86
N GLU A 56 -14.83 -5.43 5.49
CA GLU A 56 -16.26 -5.76 5.55
C GLU A 56 -16.63 -6.98 4.70
N ALA A 57 -16.12 -7.06 3.48
CA ALA A 57 -16.43 -8.14 2.55
C ALA A 57 -15.77 -9.48 2.94
N THR A 58 -14.62 -9.44 3.60
CA THR A 58 -13.77 -10.63 3.77
C THR A 58 -13.55 -11.02 5.22
N GLY A 59 -13.75 -10.12 6.17
CA GLY A 59 -13.33 -10.29 7.56
C GLY A 59 -11.80 -10.27 7.73
N LEU A 60 -11.10 -9.56 6.85
CA LEU A 60 -9.68 -9.20 7.03
C LEU A 60 -9.53 -8.29 8.26
N ALA A 61 -8.50 -8.53 9.05
CA ALA A 61 -8.19 -7.78 10.27
C ALA A 61 -6.69 -7.41 10.29
N GLY A 62 -6.26 -6.71 11.35
CA GLY A 62 -4.88 -6.31 11.55
C GLY A 62 -4.64 -4.83 11.31
N THR A 63 -3.39 -4.49 10.97
CA THR A 63 -2.96 -3.11 10.69
C THR A 63 -2.73 -2.92 9.20
N ALA A 64 -3.02 -1.73 8.68
CA ALA A 64 -2.70 -1.35 7.32
C ALA A 64 -1.82 -0.10 7.28
N VAL A 65 -0.75 -0.17 6.51
CA VAL A 65 0.01 0.96 6.00
C VAL A 65 -0.66 1.39 4.70
N CYS A 66 -1.46 2.45 4.76
CA CYS A 66 -2.28 2.95 3.66
C CYS A 66 -1.62 4.14 2.96
N SER A 67 -2.11 4.48 1.76
CA SER A 67 -1.71 5.68 1.03
C SER A 67 -0.19 5.79 0.84
N ASN A 68 0.46 4.68 0.44
CA ASN A 68 1.91 4.58 0.25
C ASN A 68 2.73 4.87 1.52
N GLY A 69 2.15 4.70 2.71
CA GLY A 69 2.79 4.97 3.99
C GLY A 69 2.40 6.29 4.65
N ALA A 70 1.49 7.06 4.05
CA ALA A 70 1.01 8.30 4.65
C ALA A 70 0.15 8.05 5.90
N LEU A 71 -0.46 6.87 6.02
CA LEU A 71 -1.34 6.51 7.13
C LEU A 71 -0.99 5.13 7.67
N ILE A 72 -0.92 5.01 9.00
CA ILE A 72 -1.01 3.74 9.71
C ILE A 72 -2.44 3.64 10.23
N TYR A 73 -3.12 2.56 9.90
CA TYR A 73 -4.55 2.38 10.09
C TYR A 73 -4.84 1.07 10.82
N ASP A 74 -5.64 1.12 11.86
CA ASP A 74 -6.12 -0.07 12.55
C ASP A 74 -7.47 -0.50 11.94
N ILE A 75 -7.49 -1.69 11.33
CA ILE A 75 -8.65 -2.17 10.55
C ILE A 75 -9.83 -2.48 11.49
N ALA A 76 -9.56 -3.00 12.69
CA ALA A 76 -10.59 -3.44 13.61
C ALA A 76 -11.38 -2.27 14.22
N SER A 77 -10.67 -1.25 14.70
CA SER A 77 -11.25 -0.02 15.26
C SER A 77 -11.63 1.02 14.22
N ARG A 78 -11.23 0.80 12.95
CA ARG A 78 -11.41 1.73 11.82
C ARG A 78 -10.86 3.12 12.12
N SER A 79 -9.63 3.16 12.62
CA SER A 79 -9.02 4.39 13.08
C SER A 79 -7.61 4.60 12.54
N VAL A 80 -7.28 5.86 12.25
CA VAL A 80 -5.92 6.27 11.89
C VAL A 80 -5.10 6.31 13.18
N VAL A 81 -4.12 5.42 13.27
CA VAL A 81 -3.16 5.35 14.38
C VAL A 81 -2.11 6.45 14.26
N SER A 82 -1.65 6.71 13.04
CA SER A 82 -0.66 7.74 12.74
C SER A 82 -0.79 8.25 11.32
N SER A 83 -0.48 9.51 11.09
CA SER A 83 -0.53 10.14 9.78
C SER A 83 0.67 11.03 9.48
N ARG A 84 1.03 11.08 8.20
CA ARG A 84 2.00 12.01 7.61
C ARG A 84 1.26 12.84 6.57
N VAL A 85 0.81 14.01 7.00
CA VAL A 85 0.02 14.91 6.16
C VAL A 85 0.91 15.69 5.21
N LEU A 86 0.44 15.90 3.98
CA LEU A 86 1.03 16.85 3.04
C LEU A 86 0.47 18.25 3.35
N PRO A 87 1.31 19.22 3.79
CA PRO A 87 0.81 20.56 4.05
C PRO A 87 0.20 21.18 2.80
N LEU A 88 -0.99 21.78 2.92
CA LEU A 88 -1.69 22.40 1.78
C LEU A 88 -0.86 23.49 1.09
N THR A 89 -0.03 24.20 1.84
CA THR A 89 0.89 25.21 1.30
C THR A 89 1.90 24.58 0.34
N VAL A 90 2.46 23.42 0.71
CA VAL A 90 3.39 22.65 -0.14
C VAL A 90 2.65 22.04 -1.33
N ALA A 91 1.49 21.41 -1.11
CA ALA A 91 0.66 20.87 -2.19
C ALA A 91 0.33 21.94 -3.25
N ARG A 92 -0.09 23.14 -2.81
CA ARG A 92 -0.39 24.26 -3.69
C ARG A 92 0.83 24.74 -4.48
N GLN A 93 2.00 24.81 -3.85
CA GLN A 93 3.25 25.17 -4.53
C GLN A 93 3.58 24.18 -5.65
N VAL A 94 3.51 22.87 -5.35
CA VAL A 94 3.78 21.81 -6.33
C VAL A 94 2.74 21.83 -7.45
N ALA A 95 1.45 21.98 -7.14
CA ALA A 95 0.39 22.10 -8.14
C ALA A 95 0.61 23.31 -9.07
N THR A 96 1.05 24.45 -8.52
CA THR A 96 1.36 25.65 -9.31
C THR A 96 2.52 25.40 -10.27
N ALA A 97 3.60 24.78 -9.81
CA ALA A 97 4.75 24.44 -10.65
C ALA A 97 4.38 23.44 -11.75
N LEU A 98 3.60 22.41 -11.42
CA LEU A 98 3.12 21.42 -12.38
C LEU A 98 2.18 22.01 -13.42
N ALA A 99 1.24 22.88 -13.03
CA ALA A 99 0.33 23.55 -13.95
C ALA A 99 1.08 24.43 -14.97
N ALA A 100 2.21 25.03 -14.57
CA ALA A 100 3.06 25.80 -15.47
C ALA A 100 3.84 24.91 -16.47
N ALA A 101 4.26 23.71 -16.03
CA ALA A 101 5.03 22.78 -16.85
C ALA A 101 4.16 21.89 -17.76
N VAL A 102 2.94 21.57 -17.34
CA VAL A 102 2.06 20.59 -17.99
C VAL A 102 0.68 21.22 -18.25
N PRO A 103 0.47 21.81 -19.44
CA PRO A 103 -0.81 22.43 -19.78
C PRO A 103 -1.98 21.45 -19.74
N GLY A 104 -3.03 21.82 -18.99
CA GLY A 104 -4.26 21.03 -18.88
C GLY A 104 -4.21 19.88 -17.86
N ILE A 105 -3.16 19.81 -17.04
CA ILE A 105 -3.12 18.92 -15.88
C ILE A 105 -4.26 19.27 -14.90
N GLY A 106 -4.90 18.26 -14.34
CA GLY A 106 -5.93 18.42 -13.32
C GLY A 106 -5.45 17.94 -11.95
N PHE A 107 -6.01 18.49 -10.88
CA PHE A 107 -5.63 18.16 -9.51
C PHE A 107 -6.80 17.65 -8.64
N ALA A 108 -6.45 16.77 -7.70
CA ALA A 108 -7.33 16.35 -6.62
C ALA A 108 -6.55 16.18 -5.30
N LEU A 109 -7.23 16.27 -4.16
CA LEU A 109 -6.69 16.03 -2.83
C LEU A 109 -7.31 14.77 -2.24
N GLU A 110 -6.46 13.84 -1.81
CA GLU A 110 -6.83 12.63 -1.10
C GLU A 110 -6.70 12.87 0.42
N THR A 111 -7.75 12.55 1.18
CA THR A 111 -7.79 12.70 2.65
C THR A 111 -7.74 11.37 3.39
N GLY A 112 -7.78 10.24 2.67
CA GLY A 112 -7.97 8.89 3.18
C GLY A 112 -9.43 8.43 3.10
N ASN A 113 -10.39 9.33 3.28
CA ASN A 113 -11.82 9.00 3.22
C ASN A 113 -12.54 9.68 2.06
N GLN A 114 -11.99 10.77 1.51
CA GLN A 114 -12.59 11.55 0.44
C GLN A 114 -11.54 11.98 -0.57
N VAL A 115 -12.00 12.20 -1.80
CA VAL A 115 -11.20 12.78 -2.88
C VAL A 115 -11.85 14.09 -3.30
N LEU A 116 -11.25 15.21 -2.94
CA LEU A 116 -11.70 16.52 -3.41
C LEU A 116 -11.06 16.79 -4.76
N TYR A 117 -11.84 17.08 -5.80
CA TYR A 117 -11.27 17.26 -7.14
C TYR A 117 -11.78 18.53 -7.82
N GLU A 118 -10.91 19.18 -8.57
CA GLU A 118 -11.26 20.36 -9.37
C GLU A 118 -11.72 19.98 -10.78
N PRO A 119 -12.35 20.89 -11.55
CA PRO A 119 -12.93 20.56 -12.86
C PRO A 119 -11.95 19.98 -13.89
N ALA A 120 -10.67 20.33 -13.83
CA ALA A 120 -9.66 19.79 -14.74
C ALA A 120 -9.28 18.33 -14.44
N TYR A 121 -9.53 17.83 -13.21
CA TYR A 121 -9.25 16.45 -12.82
C TYR A 121 -10.39 15.52 -13.26
N ARG A 122 -10.15 14.75 -14.33
CA ARG A 122 -11.17 13.89 -14.96
C ARG A 122 -10.95 12.40 -14.78
N LEU A 123 -9.90 11.99 -14.07
CA LEU A 123 -9.74 10.59 -13.70
C LEU A 123 -10.84 10.20 -12.70
N ARG A 124 -11.54 9.11 -12.98
CA ARG A 124 -12.53 8.50 -12.09
C ARG A 124 -12.14 7.06 -11.87
N LEU A 125 -12.06 6.66 -10.61
CA LEU A 125 -11.75 5.29 -10.21
C LEU A 125 -13.00 4.71 -9.55
N SER A 126 -13.38 3.49 -9.93
CA SER A 126 -14.58 2.85 -9.39
C SER A 126 -14.52 2.67 -7.87
N GLU A 127 -13.31 2.53 -7.32
CA GLU A 127 -13.09 2.49 -5.89
C GLU A 127 -13.36 3.82 -5.17
N ASP A 128 -13.33 4.94 -5.88
CA ASP A 128 -13.59 6.26 -5.29
C ASP A 128 -15.08 6.61 -5.34
N GLU A 129 -15.91 5.75 -5.94
CA GLU A 129 -17.35 5.94 -6.01
C GLU A 129 -17.94 6.15 -4.60
N GLY A 130 -18.67 7.26 -4.45
CA GLY A 130 -19.24 7.70 -3.16
C GLY A 130 -18.29 8.49 -2.25
N ALA A 131 -17.00 8.57 -2.56
CA ALA A 131 -15.99 9.34 -1.82
C ALA A 131 -15.51 10.61 -2.55
N GLU A 132 -15.82 10.74 -3.85
CA GLU A 132 -15.45 11.89 -4.68
C GLU A 132 -16.34 13.12 -4.40
N LEU A 133 -15.71 14.26 -4.11
CA LEU A 133 -16.36 15.53 -3.86
C LEU A 133 -15.85 16.60 -4.84
N PRO A 134 -16.67 17.07 -5.79
CA PRO A 134 -16.26 18.14 -6.68
C PRO A 134 -16.13 19.46 -5.91
N VAL A 135 -15.11 20.25 -6.27
CA VAL A 135 -15.03 21.68 -5.93
C VAL A 135 -15.19 22.54 -7.19
N ALA A 136 -15.54 23.82 -7.05
CA ALA A 136 -15.84 24.65 -8.21
C ALA A 136 -14.58 25.10 -8.97
N SER A 137 -13.40 25.07 -8.34
CA SER A 137 -12.13 25.47 -8.97
C SER A 137 -10.90 24.90 -8.26
N LEU A 138 -9.74 24.94 -8.92
CA LEU A 138 -8.44 24.64 -8.29
C LEU A 138 -8.21 25.45 -7.00
N ALA A 139 -8.69 26.70 -6.93
CA ALA A 139 -8.51 27.53 -5.75
C ALA A 139 -9.27 27.00 -4.53
N GLU A 140 -10.41 26.35 -4.73
CA GLU A 140 -11.23 25.80 -3.67
C GLU A 140 -10.66 24.52 -3.04
N LEU A 141 -9.80 23.77 -3.76
CA LEU A 141 -9.08 22.65 -3.17
C LEU A 141 -8.29 23.08 -1.92
N TRP A 142 -7.74 24.30 -1.94
CA TRP A 142 -6.90 24.81 -0.86
C TRP A 142 -7.69 25.35 0.34
N LEU A 143 -9.03 25.30 0.31
CA LEU A 143 -9.90 25.75 1.40
C LEU A 143 -10.31 24.62 2.35
N THR A 144 -9.93 23.36 2.06
CA THR A 144 -10.24 22.24 2.92
C THR A 144 -9.52 22.33 4.26
N GLU A 145 -10.21 21.97 5.35
CA GLU A 145 -9.61 21.80 6.67
C GLU A 145 -9.22 20.33 6.93
N ALA A 146 -9.62 19.42 6.03
CA ALA A 146 -9.33 18.00 6.17
C ALA A 146 -7.82 17.73 6.02
N PRO A 147 -7.23 16.84 6.84
CA PRO A 147 -5.87 16.37 6.63
C PRO A 147 -5.70 15.74 5.24
N VAL A 148 -4.76 16.26 4.46
CA VAL A 148 -4.44 15.73 3.13
C VAL A 148 -3.29 14.73 3.25
N THR A 149 -3.45 13.55 2.67
CA THR A 149 -2.41 12.53 2.59
C THR A 149 -1.67 12.58 1.25
N LYS A 150 -2.39 12.89 0.16
CA LYS A 150 -1.81 12.99 -1.18
C LYS A 150 -2.43 14.14 -1.98
N LEU A 151 -1.60 14.81 -2.77
CA LEU A 151 -2.02 15.54 -3.95
C LEU A 151 -1.96 14.56 -5.13
N LEU A 152 -3.04 14.46 -5.88
CA LEU A 152 -3.14 13.69 -7.10
C LEU A 152 -3.08 14.66 -8.27
N ALA A 153 -2.22 14.36 -9.24
CA ALA A 153 -2.11 15.14 -10.47
C ALA A 153 -2.32 14.22 -11.67
N TRP A 154 -3.22 14.58 -12.57
CA TRP A 154 -3.62 13.73 -13.67
C TRP A 154 -3.53 14.45 -15.01
N SER A 155 -2.99 13.75 -16.01
CA SER A 155 -2.90 14.22 -17.39
C SER A 155 -3.50 13.20 -18.35
N GLU A 156 -4.37 13.66 -19.23
CA GLU A 156 -4.87 12.88 -20.38
C GLU A 156 -3.78 12.67 -21.45
N ARG A 157 -2.75 13.53 -21.46
CA ARG A 157 -1.78 13.65 -22.55
C ARG A 157 -0.45 12.96 -22.28
N LEU A 158 -0.08 12.81 -21.02
CA LEU A 158 1.21 12.26 -20.60
C LEU A 158 0.99 10.93 -19.89
N ASP A 159 1.90 9.98 -20.10
CA ASP A 159 1.99 8.82 -19.24
C ASP A 159 2.57 9.18 -17.85
N ALA A 160 2.47 8.23 -16.92
CA ALA A 160 2.87 8.46 -15.54
C ALA A 160 4.39 8.71 -15.39
N ASP A 161 5.21 8.04 -16.21
CA ASP A 161 6.68 8.19 -16.20
C ASP A 161 7.11 9.59 -16.66
N THR A 162 6.52 10.09 -17.75
CA THR A 162 6.79 11.43 -18.27
C THR A 162 6.30 12.50 -17.29
N LEU A 163 5.13 12.29 -16.67
CA LEU A 163 4.61 13.21 -15.67
C LEU A 163 5.49 13.26 -14.41
N LEU A 164 5.98 12.09 -13.95
CA LEU A 164 6.94 12.00 -12.85
C LEU A 164 8.24 12.75 -13.16
N ALA A 165 8.77 12.60 -14.39
CA ALA A 165 9.96 13.32 -14.81
C ALA A 165 9.77 14.85 -14.80
N ALA A 166 8.63 15.34 -15.28
CA ALA A 166 8.28 16.76 -15.23
C ALA A 166 8.13 17.27 -13.80
N ALA A 167 7.48 16.49 -12.92
CA ALA A 167 7.29 16.83 -11.51
C ALA A 167 8.62 16.97 -10.75
N ARG A 168 9.60 16.09 -11.02
CA ARG A 168 10.92 16.16 -10.39
C ARG A 168 11.66 17.47 -10.67
N GLN A 169 11.46 18.08 -11.84
CA GLN A 169 12.06 19.38 -12.16
C GLN A 169 11.43 20.54 -11.39
N GLY A 170 10.14 20.43 -11.02
CA GLY A 170 9.38 21.51 -10.37
C GLY A 170 9.22 21.39 -8.86
N ALA A 171 9.23 20.17 -8.31
CA ALA A 171 8.90 19.92 -6.89
C ALA A 171 10.14 19.77 -5.98
N GLY A 172 11.30 19.42 -6.54
CA GLY A 172 12.52 19.13 -5.76
C GLY A 172 12.31 18.06 -4.67
N ASP A 173 13.06 18.16 -3.57
CA ASP A 173 13.01 17.22 -2.44
C ASP A 173 11.94 17.57 -1.39
N THR A 174 11.03 18.50 -1.70
CA THR A 174 10.02 18.99 -0.74
C THR A 174 8.84 18.04 -0.57
N VAL A 175 8.72 17.04 -1.43
CA VAL A 175 7.63 16.05 -1.47
C VAL A 175 8.17 14.68 -1.90
N GLN A 176 7.42 13.63 -1.59
CA GLN A 176 7.64 12.32 -2.21
C GLN A 176 6.77 12.22 -3.48
N LEU A 177 7.40 11.82 -4.59
CA LEU A 177 6.72 11.57 -5.86
C LEU A 177 6.70 10.08 -6.16
N THR A 178 5.57 9.56 -6.62
CA THR A 178 5.42 8.18 -7.09
C THR A 178 4.25 8.05 -8.07
N HIS A 179 4.15 6.91 -8.74
CA HIS A 179 2.93 6.49 -9.43
C HIS A 179 2.76 4.98 -9.29
N SER A 180 1.52 4.55 -9.24
CA SER A 180 1.13 3.12 -9.27
C SER A 180 1.00 2.56 -10.71
N GLY A 181 1.33 3.37 -11.73
CA GLY A 181 1.26 3.01 -13.15
C GLY A 181 -0.01 3.54 -13.85
N GLY A 182 -0.11 3.33 -15.16
CA GLY A 182 -1.35 3.59 -15.92
C GLY A 182 -1.52 5.00 -16.49
N ARG A 183 -2.77 5.48 -16.47
CA ARG A 183 -3.36 6.56 -17.31
C ARG A 183 -2.90 7.99 -16.95
N GLY A 184 -1.61 8.24 -16.77
CA GLY A 184 -1.08 9.58 -16.54
C GLY A 184 -1.40 10.15 -15.15
N LEU A 185 -1.49 9.28 -14.12
CA LEU A 185 -1.67 9.68 -12.72
C LEU A 185 -0.31 9.76 -12.01
N LEU A 186 -0.10 10.88 -11.33
CA LEU A 186 1.01 11.09 -10.41
C LEU A 186 0.47 11.26 -8.99
N GLU A 187 1.11 10.58 -8.04
CA GLU A 187 0.80 10.64 -6.62
C GLU A 187 1.91 11.39 -5.88
N ILE A 188 1.52 12.39 -5.10
CA ILE A 188 2.43 13.32 -4.43
C ILE A 188 2.09 13.33 -2.94
N SER A 189 3.02 12.92 -2.08
CA SER A 189 2.83 12.86 -0.63
C SER A 189 3.90 13.67 0.10
N ALA A 190 3.80 13.74 1.43
CA ALA A 190 4.80 14.41 2.26
C ALA A 190 6.20 13.80 2.07
N PRO A 191 7.29 14.58 2.21
CA PRO A 191 8.63 14.10 1.97
C PRO A 191 8.98 12.92 2.89
N GLY A 192 9.63 11.90 2.33
CA GLY A 192 10.02 10.68 3.06
C GLY A 192 8.88 9.69 3.32
N VAL A 193 7.64 9.98 2.91
CA VAL A 193 6.53 9.03 3.02
C VAL A 193 6.74 7.87 2.05
N THR A 194 7.07 6.70 2.58
CA THR A 194 7.23 5.47 1.80
C THR A 194 6.59 4.29 2.52
N LYS A 195 6.17 3.27 1.76
CA LYS A 195 5.65 2.01 2.29
C LYS A 195 6.63 1.38 3.28
N ALA A 196 7.91 1.27 2.89
CA ALA A 196 8.96 0.69 3.72
C ALA A 196 9.26 1.52 4.97
N GLY A 197 9.34 2.85 4.85
CA GLY A 197 9.59 3.73 6.00
C GLY A 197 8.48 3.66 7.05
N ALA A 198 7.21 3.66 6.62
CA ALA A 198 6.07 3.53 7.52
C ALA A 198 6.02 2.14 8.18
N LEU A 199 6.28 1.07 7.42
CA LEU A 199 6.37 -0.29 7.96
C LEU A 199 7.52 -0.43 8.96
N ALA A 200 8.67 0.18 8.69
CA ALA A 200 9.82 0.14 9.60
C ALA A 200 9.53 0.84 10.93
N VAL A 201 8.86 2.01 10.91
CA VAL A 201 8.42 2.69 12.14
C VAL A 201 7.44 1.81 12.91
N LEU A 202 6.45 1.23 12.23
CA LEU A 202 5.47 0.33 12.85
C LEU A 202 6.14 -0.89 13.51
N CYS A 203 7.13 -1.49 12.85
CA CYS A 203 7.86 -2.64 13.37
C CYS A 203 8.73 -2.25 14.57
N ALA A 204 9.41 -1.09 14.52
CA ALA A 204 10.22 -0.58 15.63
C ALA A 204 9.37 -0.35 16.90
N ASP A 205 8.19 0.24 16.76
CA ASP A 205 7.25 0.46 17.88
C ASP A 205 6.79 -0.87 18.54
N ARG A 206 6.89 -1.98 17.79
CA ARG A 206 6.51 -3.34 18.23
C ARG A 206 7.70 -4.21 18.61
N GLY A 207 8.93 -3.67 18.54
CA GLY A 207 10.16 -4.43 18.75
C GLY A 207 10.32 -5.59 17.79
N ILE A 208 9.91 -5.43 16.52
CA ILE A 208 10.07 -6.38 15.44
C ILE A 208 11.19 -5.87 14.53
N GLU A 209 12.24 -6.67 14.39
CA GLU A 209 13.35 -6.34 13.50
C GLU A 209 13.01 -6.73 12.06
N ALA A 210 13.61 -6.06 11.08
CA ALA A 210 13.40 -6.38 9.67
C ALA A 210 13.67 -7.87 9.36
N ALA A 211 14.65 -8.49 10.02
CA ALA A 211 14.98 -9.91 9.90
C ALA A 211 13.83 -10.86 10.28
N ASP A 212 12.87 -10.40 11.10
CA ASP A 212 11.69 -11.16 11.52
C ASP A 212 10.47 -10.93 10.59
N VAL A 213 10.63 -10.13 9.53
CA VAL A 213 9.58 -9.77 8.58
C VAL A 213 9.73 -10.55 7.28
N ILE A 214 8.62 -11.10 6.80
CA ILE A 214 8.48 -11.45 5.38
C ILE A 214 7.55 -10.46 4.68
N ALA A 215 7.84 -10.14 3.42
CA ALA A 215 7.05 -9.22 2.62
C ALA A 215 6.64 -9.82 1.27
N PHE A 216 5.46 -9.47 0.78
CA PHE A 216 4.97 -9.83 -0.56
C PHE A 216 4.57 -8.58 -1.35
N GLY A 217 4.88 -8.57 -2.65
CA GLY A 217 4.57 -7.46 -3.54
C GLY A 217 4.83 -7.80 -5.00
N ASP A 218 4.30 -6.98 -5.91
CA ASP A 218 4.35 -7.24 -7.34
C ASP A 218 4.68 -6.01 -8.20
N MET A 219 4.61 -4.80 -7.65
CA MET A 219 4.84 -3.55 -8.38
C MET A 219 6.12 -2.80 -7.94
N PRO A 220 6.68 -1.89 -8.76
CA PRO A 220 7.93 -1.18 -8.42
C PRO A 220 7.88 -0.38 -7.12
N ASN A 221 6.72 0.10 -6.69
CA ASN A 221 6.53 0.76 -5.40
C ASN A 221 6.70 -0.18 -4.19
N ASP A 222 6.67 -1.50 -4.39
CA ASP A 222 6.90 -2.52 -3.35
C ASP A 222 8.38 -2.84 -3.16
N LEU A 223 9.25 -2.51 -4.14
CA LEU A 223 10.68 -2.84 -4.11
C LEU A 223 11.36 -2.42 -2.80
N THR A 224 11.02 -1.24 -2.29
CA THR A 224 11.56 -0.74 -1.02
C THR A 224 11.18 -1.62 0.17
N VAL A 225 9.96 -2.16 0.19
CA VAL A 225 9.47 -3.05 1.26
C VAL A 225 10.11 -4.42 1.11
N LEU A 226 10.15 -4.95 -0.12
CA LEU A 226 10.73 -6.26 -0.43
C LEU A 226 12.24 -6.31 -0.15
N ALA A 227 12.96 -5.22 -0.40
CA ALA A 227 14.38 -5.11 -0.09
C ALA A 227 14.66 -4.86 1.40
N TRP A 228 13.73 -4.21 2.11
CA TRP A 228 13.87 -3.93 3.54
C TRP A 228 13.59 -5.15 4.41
N ALA A 229 12.57 -5.95 4.07
CA ALA A 229 12.18 -7.13 4.83
C ALA A 229 13.27 -8.21 4.84
N GLY A 230 13.34 -8.99 5.92
CA GLY A 230 14.27 -10.11 6.07
C GLY A 230 14.10 -11.16 4.97
N THR A 231 12.90 -11.32 4.43
CA THR A 231 12.68 -12.00 3.15
C THR A 231 11.54 -11.34 2.36
N GLY A 232 11.89 -10.72 1.22
CA GLY A 232 10.91 -10.27 0.22
C GLY A 232 10.59 -11.36 -0.81
N TYR A 233 9.30 -11.54 -1.09
CA TYR A 233 8.77 -12.41 -2.13
C TYR A 233 8.16 -11.56 -3.25
N ALA A 234 8.70 -11.70 -4.46
CA ALA A 234 8.02 -11.17 -5.64
C ALA A 234 6.95 -12.16 -6.09
N MET A 235 5.76 -11.66 -6.42
CA MET A 235 4.73 -12.50 -7.03
C MET A 235 5.13 -12.91 -8.45
N ALA A 236 4.76 -14.11 -8.91
CA ALA A 236 5.12 -14.55 -10.26
C ALA A 236 4.51 -13.67 -11.38
N ASN A 237 3.42 -12.96 -11.09
CA ASN A 237 2.80 -11.96 -11.98
C ASN A 237 3.40 -10.55 -11.83
N ALA A 238 4.49 -10.39 -11.08
CA ALA A 238 5.08 -9.09 -10.79
C ALA A 238 5.67 -8.40 -12.03
N HIS A 239 5.77 -7.08 -11.92
CA HIS A 239 6.44 -6.24 -12.90
C HIS A 239 7.87 -6.74 -13.16
N PRO A 240 8.40 -6.69 -14.40
CA PRO A 240 9.73 -7.19 -14.74
C PRO A 240 10.86 -6.64 -13.86
N ALA A 241 10.80 -5.35 -13.49
CA ALA A 241 11.78 -4.75 -12.58
C ALA A 241 11.77 -5.38 -11.17
N VAL A 242 10.62 -5.85 -10.69
CA VAL A 242 10.48 -6.52 -9.39
C VAL A 242 11.04 -7.94 -9.48
N LEU A 243 10.66 -8.70 -10.51
CA LEU A 243 11.18 -10.05 -10.75
C LEU A 243 12.71 -10.08 -10.91
N ALA A 244 13.28 -9.04 -11.54
CA ALA A 244 14.73 -8.91 -11.71
C ALA A 244 15.46 -8.56 -10.40
N ALA A 245 14.83 -7.81 -9.50
CA ALA A 245 15.45 -7.33 -8.27
C ALA A 245 15.29 -8.29 -7.08
N VAL A 246 14.23 -9.10 -7.06
CA VAL A 246 13.88 -9.94 -5.92
C VAL A 246 14.12 -11.42 -6.29
N PRO A 247 15.03 -12.13 -5.60
CA PRO A 247 15.44 -13.48 -6.00
C PRO A 247 14.48 -14.59 -5.58
N VAL A 248 13.60 -14.32 -4.61
CA VAL A 248 12.64 -15.31 -4.09
C VAL A 248 11.26 -14.98 -4.63
N HIS A 249 10.65 -15.94 -5.32
CA HIS A 249 9.36 -15.74 -5.98
C HIS A 249 8.28 -16.62 -5.36
N ALA A 250 7.11 -16.03 -5.14
CA ALA A 250 5.88 -16.76 -4.85
C ALA A 250 5.15 -17.12 -6.17
N ARG A 251 4.11 -17.95 -6.08
CA ARG A 251 3.17 -18.14 -7.21
C ARG A 251 2.38 -16.86 -7.48
N THR A 252 1.57 -16.84 -8.55
CA THR A 252 0.77 -15.66 -8.85
C THR A 252 -0.30 -15.42 -7.78
N ASN A 253 -0.86 -14.22 -7.74
CA ASN A 253 -2.03 -13.90 -6.93
C ASN A 253 -3.25 -14.79 -7.27
N GLU A 254 -3.45 -15.13 -8.55
CA GLU A 254 -4.51 -16.05 -9.00
C GLU A 254 -4.33 -17.49 -8.48
N GLU A 255 -3.09 -17.90 -8.24
CA GLU A 255 -2.74 -19.22 -7.72
C GLU A 255 -2.68 -19.26 -6.19
N ASP A 256 -3.12 -18.21 -5.49
CA ASP A 256 -3.00 -18.04 -4.04
C ASP A 256 -1.52 -18.11 -3.56
N GLY A 257 -0.60 -17.48 -4.30
CA GLY A 257 0.85 -17.60 -4.03
C GLY A 257 1.29 -17.19 -2.63
N VAL A 258 0.67 -16.13 -2.08
CA VAL A 258 0.90 -15.74 -0.67
C VAL A 258 0.49 -16.86 0.28
N ALA A 259 -0.70 -17.45 0.07
CA ALA A 259 -1.21 -18.53 0.91
C ALA A 259 -0.26 -19.74 0.91
N GLN A 260 0.25 -20.13 -0.26
CA GLN A 260 1.16 -21.26 -0.39
C GLN A 260 2.46 -21.08 0.42
N VAL A 261 3.02 -19.87 0.41
CA VAL A 261 4.23 -19.56 1.19
C VAL A 261 3.94 -19.62 2.69
N ILE A 262 2.84 -18.99 3.13
CA ILE A 262 2.44 -19.01 4.54
C ILE A 262 2.16 -20.44 5.01
N GLU A 263 1.39 -21.22 4.25
CA GLU A 263 1.10 -22.62 4.54
C GLU A 263 2.39 -23.43 4.69
N GLY A 264 3.37 -23.25 3.80
CA GLY A 264 4.66 -23.92 3.88
C GLY A 264 5.44 -23.61 5.16
N LEU A 265 5.50 -22.34 5.55
CA LEU A 265 6.18 -21.89 6.77
C LEU A 265 5.52 -22.45 8.02
N PHE A 266 4.19 -22.29 8.14
CA PHE A 266 3.46 -22.61 9.37
C PHE A 266 3.00 -24.08 9.47
N ALA A 267 2.99 -24.86 8.39
CA ALA A 267 2.79 -26.32 8.44
C ALA A 267 3.99 -27.08 9.00
N THR A 268 5.20 -26.51 8.89
CA THR A 268 6.42 -27.13 9.41
C THR A 268 6.43 -27.13 10.94
N ARG A 269 5.93 -26.06 11.56
CA ARG A 269 5.83 -25.91 13.02
C ARG A 269 4.92 -26.95 13.68
N ARG A 270 3.72 -27.20 13.13
CA ARG A 270 2.80 -28.21 13.69
C ARG A 270 3.42 -29.60 13.70
N ARG A 271 4.26 -29.93 12.72
CA ARG A 271 4.98 -31.21 12.68
C ARG A 271 6.10 -31.27 13.73
N THR A 272 6.80 -30.17 13.98
CA THR A 272 7.86 -30.12 15.00
C THR A 272 7.28 -30.12 16.43
N GLU A 273 6.18 -29.41 16.66
CA GLU A 273 5.47 -29.37 17.95
C GLU A 273 4.75 -30.69 18.24
N ALA A 274 4.10 -31.31 17.25
CA ALA A 274 3.49 -32.64 17.42
C ALA A 274 4.52 -33.75 17.66
N ALA A 275 5.72 -33.65 17.08
CA ALA A 275 6.82 -34.59 17.34
C ALA A 275 7.50 -34.37 18.71
N ALA A 276 7.31 -33.21 19.34
CA ALA A 276 7.88 -32.85 20.63
C ALA A 276 6.92 -33.09 21.82
N ALA A 277 5.66 -33.50 21.57
CA ALA A 277 4.71 -33.85 22.61
C ALA A 277 5.13 -35.16 23.30
N PRO A 278 5.29 -35.20 24.64
CA PRO A 278 5.65 -36.43 25.33
C PRO A 278 4.52 -37.46 25.20
N GLU A 279 4.87 -38.71 24.89
CA GLU A 279 3.93 -39.83 24.94
C GLU A 279 3.34 -39.91 26.36
N VAL A 280 2.03 -39.70 26.46
CA VAL A 280 1.31 -39.92 27.71
C VAL A 280 1.28 -41.43 27.95
N PRO A 281 1.91 -41.96 29.01
CA PRO A 281 1.86 -43.39 29.30
C PRO A 281 0.43 -43.80 29.64
N ALA A 282 -0.01 -44.92 29.08
CA ALA A 282 -1.32 -45.54 29.32
C ALA A 282 -1.52 -45.98 30.78
#